data_AF-A0A7C6KYI9-F1
#
_entry.id   AF-A0A7C6KYI9-F1
#
_cell.length_a   1.000
_cell.length_b   1.000
_cell.length_c   1.000
_cell.angle_alpha   90.00
_cell.angle_beta   90.00
_cell.angle_gamma   90.00
#
_symmetry.space_group_name_H-M   'P 1'
#
loop_
_entity.id
_entity.type
_entity.pdbx_description
1 polymer ?
#
loop_
_entity_poly.entity_id
_entity_poly.type
_entity_poly.pdbx_seq_one_letter_code
_entity_poly.pdbx_strand_id
1 'polypeptide(L)'
;MAKIKKSDYDVNTTLVELNFILKGFHQTVNILTTVAQACDFVDFLNQNKAVVRTKKDKEQFEKKFYIFDDLKRKHTVLISLDDIKAMTIPFFVDSGEEYDFKVLQYKK
;
A
#
# COMPACT_ATOMS: atom_id res chain seq x y z
N MET A 1 -7.47 -18.35 -5.41
CA MET A 1 -6.54 -17.22 -5.15
C MET A 1 -5.27 -17.50 -5.95
N ALA A 2 -4.67 -16.48 -6.55
CA ALA A 2 -3.44 -16.65 -7.32
C ALA A 2 -2.26 -16.76 -6.35
N LYS A 3 -1.45 -17.80 -6.54
CA LYS A 3 -0.23 -18.06 -5.77
C LYS A 3 0.97 -17.91 -6.67
N ILE A 4 2.03 -17.29 -6.16
CA ILE A 4 3.26 -17.04 -6.91
C ILE A 4 4.44 -17.61 -6.12
N LYS A 5 5.30 -18.38 -6.80
CA LYS A 5 6.53 -18.91 -6.18
C LYS A 5 7.49 -17.76 -5.87
N LYS A 6 8.09 -17.78 -4.69
CA LYS A 6 9.08 -16.76 -4.28
C LYS A 6 10.32 -16.71 -5.18
N SER A 7 10.72 -17.84 -5.75
CA SER A 7 11.87 -17.91 -6.66
C SER A 7 11.72 -17.06 -7.92
N ASP A 8 10.48 -16.81 -8.33
CA ASP A 8 10.15 -16.22 -9.62
C ASP A 8 9.60 -14.79 -9.45
N TYR A 9 9.62 -14.23 -8.23
CA TYR A 9 8.95 -12.99 -7.89
C TYR A 9 9.72 -12.12 -6.91
N ASP A 10 10.10 -10.92 -7.35
CA ASP A 10 10.77 -9.92 -6.51
C ASP A 10 9.79 -8.80 -6.11
N VAL A 11 9.45 -8.75 -4.83
CA VAL A 11 8.53 -7.78 -4.22
C VAL A 11 9.09 -6.35 -4.19
N ASN A 12 10.41 -6.18 -4.29
CA ASN A 12 11.03 -4.86 -4.20
C ASN A 12 11.08 -4.16 -5.55
N THR A 13 10.98 -4.90 -6.65
CA THR A 13 11.05 -4.36 -8.01
C THR A 13 9.73 -4.44 -8.75
N THR A 14 8.85 -5.38 -8.38
CA THR A 14 7.54 -5.51 -9.00
C THR A 14 6.63 -4.34 -8.63
N LEU A 15 6.00 -3.76 -9.65
CA LEU A 15 5.11 -2.60 -9.51
C LEU A 15 3.64 -3.02 -9.44
N VAL A 16 2.89 -2.34 -8.57
CA VAL A 16 1.45 -2.45 -8.44
C VAL A 16 0.81 -1.07 -8.48
N GLU A 17 -0.40 -1.01 -9.03
CA GLU A 17 -1.18 0.22 -9.10
C GLU A 17 -2.18 0.28 -7.94
N LEU A 18 -2.00 1.27 -7.09
CA LEU A 18 -2.92 1.60 -6.01
C LEU A 18 -3.92 2.62 -6.53
N ASN A 19 -5.20 2.42 -6.20
CA ASN A 19 -6.27 3.33 -6.60
C ASN A 19 -6.90 3.94 -5.37
N PHE A 20 -7.02 5.27 -5.34
CA PHE A 20 -7.67 6.02 -4.27
C PHE A 20 -8.74 6.95 -4.84
N ILE A 21 -9.86 7.06 -4.12
CA ILE A 21 -10.86 8.11 -4.33
C ILE A 21 -10.90 8.90 -3.03
N LEU A 22 -10.69 10.21 -3.12
CA LEU A 22 -10.67 11.08 -1.95
C LEU A 22 -12.03 11.78 -1.76
N LYS A 23 -12.34 12.19 -0.54
CA LYS A 23 -13.54 12.98 -0.23
C LYS A 23 -13.42 14.34 -0.91
N GLY A 24 -14.50 14.81 -1.54
CA GLY A 24 -14.51 16.07 -2.28
C GLY A 24 -13.76 16.03 -3.64
N PHE A 25 -12.96 14.99 -3.91
CA PHE A 25 -12.24 14.83 -5.17
C PHE A 25 -12.73 13.57 -5.90
N HIS A 26 -13.51 13.78 -6.96
CA HIS A 26 -14.23 12.71 -7.66
C HIS A 26 -13.36 11.90 -8.63
N GLN A 27 -12.14 12.37 -8.94
CA GLN A 27 -11.22 11.63 -9.80
C GLN A 27 -10.42 10.61 -8.99
N THR A 28 -10.10 9.49 -9.63
CA THR A 28 -9.24 8.48 -9.02
C THR A 28 -7.79 8.96 -9.04
N VAL A 29 -7.13 8.87 -7.89
CA VAL A 29 -5.70 9.03 -7.73
C VAL A 29 -5.06 7.66 -7.86
N ASN A 30 -4.32 7.46 -8.94
CA ASN A 30 -3.61 6.22 -9.21
C ASN A 30 -2.13 6.41 -8.89
N ILE A 31 -1.58 5.51 -8.08
CA ILE A 31 -0.19 5.55 -7.63
C ILE A 31 0.46 4.22 -8.03
N LEU A 32 1.52 4.27 -8.85
CA LEU A 32 2.28 3.07 -9.22
C LEU A 32 3.50 2.95 -8.30
N THR A 33 3.49 1.97 -7.40
CA THR A 33 4.56 1.75 -6.41
C THR A 33 4.99 0.29 -6.36
N THR A 34 6.04 -0.01 -5.59
CA THR A 34 6.49 -1.39 -5.37
C THR A 34 5.50 -2.18 -4.54
N VAL A 35 5.49 -3.49 -4.74
CA VAL A 35 4.72 -4.42 -3.91
C VAL A 35 5.10 -4.30 -2.45
N ALA A 36 6.38 -4.15 -2.14
CA ALA A 36 6.86 -3.94 -0.78
C ALA A 36 6.18 -2.73 -0.12
N GLN A 37 6.16 -1.56 -0.77
CA GLN A 37 5.52 -0.36 -0.22
C GLN A 37 3.99 -0.51 -0.11
N ALA A 38 3.35 -1.25 -1.03
CA ALA A 38 1.93 -1.56 -0.93
C ALA A 38 1.63 -2.46 0.30
N CYS A 39 2.46 -3.47 0.56
CA CYS A 39 2.35 -4.31 1.76
C CYS A 39 2.59 -3.50 3.04
N ASP A 40 3.62 -2.65 3.06
CA ASP A 40 3.91 -1.76 4.20
C ASP A 40 2.70 -0.85 4.52
N PHE A 41 2.04 -0.34 3.49
CA PHE A 41 0.82 0.45 3.67
C PHE A 41 -0.34 -0.38 4.26
N VAL A 42 -0.53 -1.62 3.80
CA VAL A 42 -1.55 -2.51 4.37
C VAL A 42 -1.25 -2.86 5.83
N ASP A 43 0.01 -3.09 6.18
CA ASP A 43 0.43 -3.30 7.56
C ASP A 43 0.22 -2.06 8.43
N PHE A 44 0.50 -0.87 7.88
CA PHE A 44 0.24 0.41 8.51
C PHE A 44 -1.26 0.61 8.80
N LEU A 45 -2.14 0.32 7.83
CA LEU A 45 -3.60 0.39 7.99
C LEU A 45 -4.12 -0.54 9.08
N ASN A 46 -3.58 -1.77 9.16
CA ASN A 46 -3.98 -2.76 10.15
C ASN A 46 -3.36 -2.56 11.53
N GLN A 47 -2.58 -1.49 11.70
CA GLN A 47 -1.87 -1.17 12.95
C GLN A 47 -1.02 -2.34 13.46
N ASN A 48 -0.44 -3.13 12.55
CA ASN A 48 0.29 -4.34 12.91
C ASN A 48 1.39 -4.00 13.93
N LYS A 49 1.32 -4.62 15.12
CA LYS A 49 2.24 -4.37 16.25
C LYS A 49 3.61 -5.04 16.04
N ALA A 50 3.72 -5.95 15.07
CA ALA A 50 4.96 -6.65 14.74
C ALA A 50 5.91 -5.82 13.87
N VAL A 51 5.45 -4.72 13.27
CA VAL A 51 6.31 -3.82 12.49
C VAL A 51 7.16 -2.98 13.44
N VAL A 52 8.48 -3.09 13.32
CA VAL A 52 9.45 -2.24 14.05
C VAL A 52 9.31 -0.80 13.53
N ARG A 53 8.63 0.06 14.29
CA ARG A 53 8.33 1.44 13.87
C ARG A 53 9.49 2.38 14.18
N THR A 54 10.02 3.04 13.15
CA THR A 54 10.92 4.17 13.32
C THR A 54 10.18 5.39 13.89
N LYS A 55 10.91 6.42 14.33
CA LYS A 55 10.30 7.67 14.81
C LYS A 55 9.40 8.32 13.75
N LYS A 56 9.80 8.26 12.48
CA LYS A 56 9.05 8.79 11.34
C LYS A 56 7.72 8.06 11.14
N ASP A 57 7.70 6.73 11.31
CA ASP A 57 6.49 5.92 11.15
C ASP A 57 5.48 6.20 12.27
N LYS A 58 5.95 6.51 13.48
CA LYS A 58 5.09 6.96 14.59
C LYS A 58 4.44 8.31 14.27
N GLU A 59 5.19 9.27 13.74
CA GLU A 59 4.65 10.59 13.37
C GLU A 59 3.63 10.49 12.23
N GLN A 60 3.84 9.62 11.24
CA GLN A 60 2.87 9.33 10.17
C GLN A 60 1.59 8.69 10.71
N PHE A 61 1.72 7.79 11.68
CA PHE A 61 0.59 7.15 12.34
C PHE A 61 -0.25 8.14 13.15
N GLU A 62 0.40 8.98 13.96
CA GLU A 62 -0.27 10.03 14.75
C GLU A 62 -1.00 11.03 13.88
N LYS A 63 -0.41 11.37 12.72
CA LYS A 63 -0.99 12.34 11.77
C LYS A 63 -1.86 11.70 10.69
N LYS A 64 -2.07 10.38 10.75
CA LYS A 64 -2.91 9.59 9.84
C LYS A 64 -2.67 9.86 8.35
N PHE A 65 -1.42 9.97 7.93
CA PHE A 65 -1.08 10.04 6.52
C PHE A 65 0.00 9.02 6.17
N TYR A 66 0.03 8.61 4.90
CA TYR A 66 1.06 7.75 4.35
C TYR A 66 1.69 8.41 3.13
N ILE A 67 2.98 8.18 2.95
CA ILE A 67 3.76 8.73 1.85
C ILE A 67 4.11 7.60 0.90
N PHE A 68 3.73 7.75 -0.36
CA PHE A 68 4.06 6.83 -1.45
C PHE A 68 5.06 7.47 -2.40
N ASP A 69 5.91 6.64 -2.99
CA ASP A 69 6.74 7.04 -4.13
C ASP A 69 6.08 6.52 -5.41
N ASP A 70 5.54 7.44 -6.23
CA ASP A 70 5.01 7.09 -7.54
C ASP A 70 6.18 6.92 -8.51
N LEU A 71 6.51 5.67 -8.80
CA LEU A 71 7.65 5.30 -9.63
C LEU A 71 7.40 5.56 -11.12
N LYS A 72 6.13 5.64 -11.56
CA LYS A 72 5.78 5.99 -12.94
C LYS A 72 6.00 7.48 -13.19
N ARG A 73 5.51 8.31 -12.26
CA ARG A 73 5.53 9.77 -12.39
C ARG A 73 6.75 10.43 -11.72
N LYS A 74 7.57 9.65 -11.01
CA LYS A 74 8.81 10.07 -10.32
C LYS A 74 8.58 11.20 -9.31
N HIS A 75 7.47 11.12 -8.57
CA HIS A 75 7.19 12.05 -7.50
C HIS A 75 6.61 11.35 -6.28
N THR A 76 6.70 12.02 -5.15
CA THR A 76 6.16 11.54 -3.88
C THR A 76 4.71 12.02 -3.73
N VAL A 77 3.82 11.11 -3.36
CA VAL A 77 2.39 11.38 -3.12
C VAL A 77 2.09 11.16 -1.63
N LEU A 78 1.50 12.17 -0.98
CA LEU A 78 1.03 12.05 0.39
C LEU A 78 -0.49 11.82 0.38
N ILE A 79 -0.94 10.76 1.04
CA ILE A 79 -2.36 10.43 1.20
C ILE A 79 -2.74 10.50 2.67
N SER A 80 -3.67 11.39 2.99
CA SER A 80 -4.36 11.45 4.28
C SER A 80 -5.41 10.34 4.36
N LEU A 81 -5.33 9.50 5.39
CA LEU A 81 -6.26 8.38 5.60
C LEU A 81 -7.69 8.88 5.86
N ASP A 82 -7.82 10.02 6.56
CA ASP A 82 -9.13 10.59 6.90
C ASP A 82 -9.85 11.11 5.65
N ASP A 83 -9.13 11.36 4.55
CA ASP A 83 -9.69 11.83 3.28
C ASP A 83 -10.02 10.70 2.31
N ILE A 84 -9.67 9.45 2.62
CA ILE A 84 -10.00 8.31 1.75
C ILE A 84 -11.51 8.04 1.80
N LYS A 85 -12.15 8.11 0.63
CA LYS A 85 -13.54 7.69 0.40
C LYS A 85 -13.59 6.24 -0.07
N ALA A 86 -12.69 5.86 -0.98
CA ALA A 86 -12.53 4.48 -1.42
C ALA A 86 -11.07 4.21 -1.79
N MET A 87 -10.65 2.97 -1.67
CA MET A 87 -9.34 2.54 -2.14
C MET A 87 -9.32 1.08 -2.59
N THR A 88 -8.39 0.76 -3.47
CA THR A 88 -8.09 -0.60 -3.92
C THR A 88 -6.58 -0.79 -3.95
N ILE A 89 -6.10 -1.69 -3.09
CA ILE A 89 -4.67 -1.90 -2.82
C ILE A 89 -4.33 -3.37 -3.08
N PRO A 90 -3.65 -3.69 -4.20
CA PRO A 90 -3.05 -5.01 -4.40
C PRO A 90 -1.90 -5.22 -3.42
N PHE A 91 -1.86 -6.37 -2.75
CA PHE A 91 -0.79 -6.72 -1.81
C PHE A 91 -0.56 -8.24 -1.79
N PHE A 92 0.57 -8.64 -1.21
CA PHE A 92 0.99 -10.03 -1.14
C PHE A 92 1.15 -10.45 0.31
N VAL A 93 0.74 -11.67 0.61
CA VAL A 93 0.93 -12.28 1.94
C VAL A 93 1.93 -13.42 1.80
N ASP A 94 2.92 -13.42 2.68
CA ASP A 94 3.88 -14.52 2.77
C ASP A 94 3.20 -15.77 3.34
N SER A 95 3.20 -16.86 2.56
CA SER A 95 2.67 -18.17 2.97
C SER A 95 3.74 -19.24 3.15
N GLY A 96 5.02 -18.84 3.28
CA GLY A 96 6.17 -19.73 3.41
C GLY A 96 6.91 -19.89 2.09
N GLU A 97 6.51 -20.83 1.24
CA GLU A 97 7.16 -21.09 -0.06
C GLU A 97 6.61 -20.22 -1.20
N GLU A 98 5.41 -19.67 -1.01
CA GLU A 98 4.67 -18.91 -2.01
C GLU A 98 4.20 -17.57 -1.44
N TYR A 99 3.96 -16.62 -2.32
CA TYR A 99 3.20 -15.41 -2.03
C TYR A 99 1.75 -15.58 -2.47
N ASP A 100 0.82 -15.31 -1.56
CA ASP A 100 -0.61 -15.23 -1.86
C ASP A 100 -0.95 -13.81 -2.31
N PHE A 101 -1.43 -13.65 -3.55
CA PHE A 101 -1.92 -12.37 -4.04
C PHE A 101 -3.31 -12.05 -3.49
N LYS A 102 -3.47 -10.85 -2.94
CA LYS A 102 -4.73 -10.34 -2.40
C LYS A 102 -4.96 -8.90 -2.82
N VAL A 103 -6.22 -8.47 -2.71
CA VAL A 103 -6.62 -7.09 -2.97
C VAL A 103 -7.43 -6.60 -1.77
N LEU A 104 -6.97 -5.54 -1.14
CA LEU A 104 -7.71 -4.83 -0.12
C LEU A 104 -8.62 -3.81 -0.80
N GLN A 105 -9.92 -3.96 -0.59
CA GLN A 105 -10.92 -3.01 -1.08
C GLN A 105 -11.61 -2.34 0.10
N TYR A 106 -11.69 -1.02 0.04
CA TYR A 106 -12.40 -0.22 1.02
C TYR A 106 -13.29 0.80 0.32
N LYS A 107 -14.51 0.96 0.80
CA LYS A 107 -15.49 1.94 0.33
C LYS A 107 -16.31 2.44 1.51
N LYS A 108 -16.30 3.76 1.72
CA LYS A 108 -17.07 4.46 2.75
C LYS A 108 -18.33 5.09 2.18
#